data_AF-A0A971K7H6-F1
#
_entry.id   AF-A0A971K7H6-F1
#
_cell.length_a   1.000
_cell.length_b   1.000
_cell.length_c   1.000
_cell.angle_alpha   90.00
_cell.angle_beta   90.00
_cell.angle_gamma   90.00
#
_symmetry.space_group_name_H-M   'P 1'
#
loop_
_entity.id
_entity.type
_entity.pdbx_description
1 polymer ?
#
loop_
_entity_poly.entity_id
_entity_poly.type
_entity_poly.pdbx_seq_one_letter_code
_entity_poly.pdbx_strand_id
1 'polypeptide(L)'
;MNLRSFGEDDTLQQIEELIAEITGDDCGIIINLRNVSFTESSRSGVGSSTLSVSNLFLNDEGRLCADLYRSGSGGFFEFICGIGIEDVGRRGLDEILYALRNNRWALNEQPRPQKKTRSRRMLMPVRIPFHLKGA
;
A
#
# COMPACT_ATOMS: atom_id res chain seq x y z
N MET A 1 8.62 29.04 -7.17
CA MET A 1 7.64 28.99 -6.07
C MET A 1 6.42 28.27 -6.60
N ASN A 2 6.26 27.00 -6.25
CA ASN A 2 5.12 26.19 -6.69
C ASN A 2 3.91 26.59 -5.85
N LEU A 3 2.85 27.03 -6.51
CA LEU A 3 1.51 27.16 -5.93
C LEU A 3 0.96 25.75 -5.69
N ARG A 4 1.51 25.04 -4.70
CA ARG A 4 0.78 23.92 -4.10
C ARG A 4 -0.46 24.53 -3.46
N SER A 5 -1.63 24.01 -3.85
CA SER A 5 -2.90 24.60 -3.47
C SER A 5 -3.04 24.51 -1.95
N PHE A 6 -3.29 25.64 -1.28
CA PHE A 6 -3.33 25.75 0.19
C PHE A 6 -4.18 24.67 0.89
N GLY A 7 -5.16 24.07 0.21
CA GLY A 7 -5.95 22.98 0.80
C GLY A 7 -5.30 21.60 0.73
N GLU A 8 -4.48 21.31 -0.30
CA GLU A 8 -3.88 19.99 -0.54
C GLU A 8 -2.85 19.62 0.52
N ASP A 9 -2.01 20.59 0.89
CA ASP A 9 -1.04 20.43 1.96
C ASP A 9 -1.74 20.14 3.31
N ASP A 10 -2.86 20.81 3.60
CA ASP A 10 -3.63 20.56 4.84
C ASP A 10 -4.24 19.15 4.91
N THR A 11 -4.68 18.61 3.77
CA THR A 11 -5.31 17.28 3.71
C THR A 11 -4.27 16.17 3.81
N LEU A 12 -3.13 16.35 3.13
CA LEU A 12 -2.01 15.44 3.23
C LEU A 12 -1.50 15.36 4.68
N GLN A 13 -1.29 16.50 5.33
CA GLN A 13 -0.83 16.53 6.71
C GLN A 13 -1.81 15.81 7.67
N GLN A 14 -3.11 16.00 7.51
CA GLN A 14 -4.11 15.29 8.31
C GLN A 14 -4.08 13.77 8.10
N ILE A 15 -3.79 13.31 6.88
CA ILE A 15 -3.61 11.88 6.62
C ILE A 15 -2.36 11.39 7.34
N GLU A 16 -1.22 12.08 7.19
CA GLU A 16 0.04 11.71 7.83
C GLU A 16 -0.11 11.60 9.36
N GLU A 17 -0.77 12.58 10.00
CA GLU A 17 -1.05 12.57 11.44
C GLU A 17 -1.91 11.36 11.86
N LEU A 18 -2.97 11.04 11.10
CA LEU A 18 -3.81 9.87 11.38
C LEU A 18 -3.06 8.55 11.19
N ILE A 19 -2.20 8.45 10.17
CA ILE A 19 -1.40 7.25 9.93
C ILE A 19 -0.36 7.07 11.03
N ALA A 20 0.28 8.14 11.47
CA ALA A 20 1.18 8.13 12.63
C ALA A 20 0.45 7.65 13.90
N GLU A 21 -0.76 8.15 14.15
CA GLU A 21 -1.59 7.71 15.28
C GLU A 21 -1.96 6.21 15.19
N ILE A 22 -2.35 5.73 14.00
CA ILE A 22 -2.77 4.35 13.77
C ILE A 22 -1.58 3.37 13.88
N THR A 23 -0.42 3.75 13.34
CA THR A 23 0.75 2.87 13.21
C THR A 23 1.76 3.02 14.36
N GLY A 24 1.68 4.10 15.14
CA GLY A 24 2.71 4.47 16.09
C GLY A 24 4.07 4.74 15.42
N ASP A 25 4.05 5.24 14.19
CA ASP A 25 5.22 5.46 13.31
C ASP A 25 6.05 4.19 13.01
N ASP A 26 5.48 2.99 13.19
CA ASP A 26 6.18 1.73 12.91
C ASP A 26 6.18 1.41 11.41
N CYS A 27 7.39 1.32 10.83
CA CYS A 27 7.57 0.92 9.45
C CYS A 27 7.26 -0.58 9.30
N GLY A 28 6.38 -0.93 8.36
CA GLY A 28 5.95 -2.31 8.11
C GLY A 28 4.53 -2.65 8.54
N ILE A 29 3.79 -1.69 9.10
CA ILE A 29 2.34 -1.80 9.28
C ILE A 29 1.65 -1.42 7.97
N ILE A 30 0.79 -2.31 7.47
CA ILE A 30 -0.02 -2.07 6.27
C ILE A 30 -1.45 -1.76 6.70
N ILE A 31 -1.96 -0.61 6.27
CA ILE A 31 -3.35 -0.21 6.46
C ILE A 31 -4.10 -0.51 5.18
N ASN A 32 -4.99 -1.50 5.19
CA ASN A 32 -5.85 -1.80 4.04
C ASN A 32 -7.06 -0.86 4.07
N LEU A 33 -7.25 -0.09 3.01
CA LEU A 33 -8.43 0.75 2.80
C LEU A 33 -9.56 -0.04 2.15
N ARG A 34 -10.80 0.27 2.53
CA ARG A 34 -12.00 -0.37 1.99
C ARG A 34 -12.77 0.61 1.11
N ASN A 35 -13.02 0.21 -0.15
CA ASN A 35 -13.84 0.92 -1.14
C ASN A 35 -13.36 2.34 -1.49
N VAL A 36 -12.05 2.62 -1.41
CA VAL A 36 -11.49 3.93 -1.79
C VAL A 36 -11.23 3.93 -3.28
N SER A 37 -12.11 4.59 -4.04
CA SER A 37 -12.01 4.66 -5.49
C SER A 37 -12.48 6.00 -6.02
N PHE A 38 -11.78 6.55 -7.00
CA PHE A 38 -12.10 7.83 -7.60
C PHE A 38 -11.75 7.85 -9.09
N THR A 39 -12.45 8.67 -9.85
CA THR A 39 -12.19 8.85 -11.27
C THR A 39 -11.07 9.85 -11.49
N GLU A 40 -10.02 9.42 -12.19
CA GLU A 40 -8.94 10.26 -12.68
C GLU A 40 -9.49 11.17 -13.79
N SER A 41 -9.26 12.48 -13.65
CA SER A 41 -9.71 13.45 -14.64
C SER A 41 -8.79 13.38 -15.85
N SER A 42 -9.16 12.66 -16.91
CA SER A 42 -8.37 12.63 -18.15
C SER A 42 -8.29 14.04 -18.74
N ARG A 43 -7.08 14.62 -18.82
CA ARG A 43 -6.84 15.92 -19.47
C ARG A 43 -7.13 15.93 -20.97
N SER A 44 -7.29 14.76 -21.59
CA SER A 44 -7.32 14.61 -23.05
C SER A 44 -8.21 13.46 -23.49
N GLY A 45 -9.54 13.64 -23.48
CA GLY A 45 -10.54 12.94 -24.33
C GLY A 45 -10.57 11.40 -24.42
N VAL A 46 -9.66 10.70 -23.76
CA VAL A 46 -9.46 9.26 -23.78
C VAL A 46 -9.88 8.77 -22.41
N GLY A 47 -10.90 7.91 -22.38
CA GLY A 47 -11.48 7.16 -21.27
C GLY A 47 -11.16 7.64 -19.84
N SER A 48 -12.21 7.95 -19.07
CA SER A 48 -12.08 8.11 -17.62
C SER A 48 -11.51 6.82 -17.01
N SER A 49 -10.36 6.91 -16.34
CA SER A 49 -9.80 5.80 -15.59
C SER A 49 -10.23 5.89 -14.12
N THR A 50 -10.57 4.76 -13.51
CA THR A 50 -10.88 4.69 -12.08
C THR A 50 -9.65 4.19 -11.34
N LEU A 51 -9.17 5.00 -10.40
CA LEU A 51 -8.12 4.63 -9.45
C LEU A 51 -8.78 4.10 -8.18
N SER A 52 -8.25 2.99 -7.64
CA SER A 52 -8.69 2.42 -6.37
C SER A 52 -7.48 2.24 -5.47
N VAL A 53 -7.50 2.86 -4.28
CA VAL A 53 -6.40 2.79 -3.32
C VAL A 53 -6.67 1.63 -2.37
N SER A 54 -5.77 0.66 -2.32
CA SER A 54 -5.93 -0.54 -1.50
C SER A 54 -5.17 -0.47 -0.20
N ASN A 55 -3.94 0.05 -0.20
CA ASN A 55 -3.07 0.03 0.98
C ASN A 55 -2.44 1.40 1.22
N LEU A 56 -2.19 1.71 2.49
CA LEU A 56 -1.29 2.76 2.95
C LEU A 56 -0.23 2.14 3.87
N PHE A 57 1.01 2.60 3.77
CA PHE A 57 2.11 2.13 4.61
C PHE A 57 3.25 3.15 4.65
N LEU A 58 4.03 3.10 5.73
CA LEU A 58 5.31 3.78 5.79
C LEU A 58 6.38 2.87 5.17
N ASN A 59 7.14 3.40 4.21
CA ASN A 59 8.28 2.69 3.63
C ASN A 59 9.49 2.70 4.60
N ASP A 60 10.60 2.05 4.20
CA ASP A 60 11.81 1.95 5.02
C ASP A 60 12.49 3.31 5.31
N GLU A 61 12.13 4.36 4.56
CA GLU A 61 12.60 5.75 4.75
C GLU A 61 11.64 6.57 5.62
N GLY A 62 10.55 5.98 6.13
CA GLY A 62 9.51 6.66 6.90
C GLY A 62 8.59 7.54 6.07
N ARG A 63 8.56 7.38 4.74
CA ARG A 63 7.64 8.11 3.85
C ARG A 63 6.33 7.36 3.69
N LEU A 64 5.23 8.10 3.68
CA LEU A 64 3.89 7.54 3.45
C LEU A 64 3.70 7.19 1.97
N CYS A 65 3.42 5.92 1.71
CA CYS A 65 3.19 5.38 0.38
C CYS A 65 1.82 4.71 0.29
N ALA A 66 1.35 4.55 -0.95
CA ALA A 66 0.10 3.88 -1.26
C ALA A 66 0.29 2.78 -2.33
N ASP A 67 -0.54 1.74 -2.25
CA ASP A 67 -0.76 0.82 -3.36
C ASP A 67 -2.12 1.12 -3.99
N LEU A 68 -2.17 1.12 -5.32
CA LEU A 68 -3.39 1.43 -6.05
C LEU A 68 -3.56 0.61 -7.33
N TYR A 69 -4.80 0.47 -7.74
CA TYR A 69 -5.21 -0.16 -8.99
C TYR A 69 -5.83 0.87 -9.91
N ARG A 70 -5.34 0.94 -11.15
CA ARG A 70 -5.96 1.75 -12.21
C ARG A 70 -6.73 0.83 -13.14
N SER A 71 -8.01 1.14 -13.34
CA SER A 71 -8.87 0.47 -14.31
C SER A 71 -9.35 1.45 -15.38
N GLY A 72 -9.22 1.07 -16.65
CA GLY A 72 -9.60 1.89 -17.80
C GLY A 72 -10.68 1.23 -18.67
N SER A 73 -11.24 2.01 -19.60
CA SER A 73 -12.16 1.48 -20.62
C SER A 73 -11.49 0.39 -21.47
N GLY A 74 -12.18 -0.71 -21.75
CA GLY A 74 -11.66 -1.82 -22.57
C GLY A 74 -10.97 -2.94 -21.79
N GLY A 75 -11.09 -2.96 -20.47
CA GLY A 75 -10.55 -4.03 -19.62
C GLY A 75 -9.08 -3.86 -19.23
N PHE A 76 -8.51 -2.67 -19.44
CA PHE A 76 -7.18 -2.33 -18.96
C PHE A 76 -7.16 -2.29 -17.43
N PHE A 77 -6.17 -2.96 -16.83
CA PHE A 77 -5.96 -3.00 -15.39
C PHE A 77 -4.46 -2.92 -15.09
N GLU A 78 -4.08 -1.96 -14.26
CA GLU A 78 -2.69 -1.71 -13.86
C GLU A 78 -2.61 -1.66 -12.34
N PHE A 79 -1.59 -2.32 -11.77
CA PHE A 79 -1.28 -2.23 -10.35
C PHE A 79 -0.04 -1.36 -10.16
N ILE A 80 -0.15 -0.35 -9.31
CA ILE A 80 0.91 0.61 -8.99
C ILE A 80 1.21 0.45 -7.51
N CYS A 81 2.44 0.05 -7.20
CA CYS A 81 2.87 -0.27 -5.85
C CYS A 81 3.81 0.81 -5.31
N GLY A 82 3.63 1.19 -4.05
CA GLY A 82 4.53 2.07 -3.32
C GLY A 82 4.69 3.46 -3.93
N ILE A 83 3.64 4.01 -4.53
CA ILE A 83 3.64 5.39 -4.99
C ILE A 83 3.61 6.34 -3.78
N GLY A 84 4.27 7.49 -3.88
CA GLY A 84 4.14 8.56 -2.89
C GLY A 84 2.68 8.98 -2.76
N ILE A 85 2.21 9.19 -1.53
CA ILE A 85 0.83 9.59 -1.28
C ILE A 85 0.49 10.94 -1.94
N GLU A 86 1.49 11.81 -2.10
CA GLU A 86 1.39 13.10 -2.77
C GLU A 86 1.06 12.99 -4.26
N ASP A 87 1.41 11.88 -4.91
CA ASP A 87 1.19 11.65 -6.33
C ASP A 87 -0.21 11.08 -6.63
N VAL A 88 -0.98 10.72 -5.59
CA VAL A 88 -2.37 10.24 -5.72
C VAL A 88 -3.31 11.37 -6.16
N GLY A 89 -2.93 12.62 -5.86
CA GLY A 89 -3.64 13.84 -6.22
C GLY A 89 -4.86 14.12 -5.33
N ARG A 90 -5.29 15.39 -5.36
CA ARG A 90 -6.33 15.94 -4.45
C ARG A 90 -7.56 15.05 -4.21
N ARG A 91 -8.21 14.57 -5.27
CA ARG A 91 -9.44 13.76 -5.13
C ARG A 91 -9.18 12.45 -4.38
N GLY A 92 -8.03 11.82 -4.62
CA GLY A 92 -7.68 10.61 -3.92
C GLY A 92 -7.32 10.88 -2.47
N LEU A 93 -6.62 11.98 -2.17
CA LEU A 93 -6.38 12.41 -0.78
C LEU A 93 -7.69 12.63 -0.02
N ASP A 94 -8.68 13.29 -0.64
CA ASP A 94 -10.00 13.51 -0.03
C ASP A 94 -10.72 12.18 0.28
N GLU A 95 -10.72 11.22 -0.66
CA GLU A 95 -11.33 9.90 -0.46
C GLU A 95 -10.58 9.05 0.59
N ILE A 96 -9.26 9.13 0.64
CA ILE A 96 -8.43 8.46 1.64
C ILE A 96 -8.75 9.01 3.03
N LEU A 97 -8.71 10.33 3.20
CA LEU A 97 -9.03 10.97 4.47
C LEU A 97 -10.45 10.65 4.94
N TYR A 98 -11.41 10.66 3.99
CA TYR A 98 -12.77 10.24 4.27
C TYR A 98 -12.83 8.80 4.78
N ALA A 99 -12.14 7.86 4.11
CA ALA A 99 -12.11 6.46 4.55
C ALA A 99 -11.48 6.27 5.93
N LEU A 100 -10.38 6.97 6.23
CA LEU A 100 -9.71 6.92 7.52
C LEU A 100 -10.65 7.39 8.64
N ARG A 101 -11.30 8.55 8.47
CA ARG A 101 -12.25 9.13 9.44
C ARG A 101 -13.50 8.30 9.67
N ASN A 102 -13.91 7.53 8.67
CA ASN A 102 -15.10 6.68 8.75
C ASN A 102 -14.78 5.21 9.10
N ASN A 103 -13.57 4.93 9.60
CA ASN A 103 -13.14 3.57 9.98
C ASN A 103 -13.28 2.54 8.85
N ARG A 104 -13.12 2.99 7.59
CA ARG A 104 -13.16 2.14 6.40
C ARG A 104 -11.78 1.57 6.09
N TRP A 105 -11.13 1.03 7.11
CA TRP A 105 -9.80 0.48 7.01
C TRP A 105 -9.60 -0.67 8.02
N ALA A 106 -8.53 -1.44 7.83
CA ALA A 106 -8.10 -2.46 8.77
C ALA A 106 -6.60 -2.68 8.67
N LEU A 107 -5.94 -2.95 9.80
CA LEU A 107 -4.54 -3.34 9.80
C LEU A 107 -4.37 -4.74 9.22
N ASN A 108 -3.45 -4.88 8.27
CA ASN A 108 -2.81 -6.16 8.01
C ASN A 108 -1.61 -6.22 8.95
N GLU A 109 -1.77 -6.87 10.09
CA GLU A 109 -0.61 -7.36 10.82
C GLU A 109 -0.01 -8.49 9.99
N GLN A 110 0.94 -8.18 9.11
CA GLN A 110 1.82 -9.25 8.65
C GLN A 110 2.48 -9.82 9.90
N PRO A 111 2.50 -11.16 10.08
CA PRO A 111 3.21 -11.74 11.21
C PRO A 111 4.63 -11.22 11.14
N ARG A 112 5.03 -10.40 12.12
CA ARG A 112 6.38 -9.85 12.22
C ARG A 112 7.32 -11.01 11.92
N PRO A 113 8.31 -10.89 11.01
CA PRO A 113 9.34 -11.89 10.94
C PRO A 113 9.94 -11.92 12.35
N GLN A 114 9.57 -12.92 13.14
CA GLN A 114 10.21 -13.18 14.42
C GLN A 114 11.68 -13.22 14.05
N LYS A 115 12.47 -12.28 14.57
CA LYS A 115 13.93 -12.35 14.51
C LYS A 115 14.23 -13.72 15.10
N LYS A 116 14.39 -14.74 14.24
CA LYS A 116 14.66 -16.10 14.65
C LYS A 116 15.96 -16.01 15.40
N THR A 117 15.87 -16.05 16.73
CA THR A 117 17.04 -16.29 17.56
C THR A 117 17.65 -17.56 16.99
N ARG A 118 18.84 -17.42 16.43
CA ARG A 118 19.54 -18.44 15.65
C ARG A 118 19.91 -19.59 16.59
N SER A 119 18.93 -20.39 17.00
CA SER A 119 19.17 -21.67 17.64
C SER A 119 19.58 -22.61 16.50
N ARG A 120 20.89 -22.84 16.38
CA ARG A 120 21.46 -23.91 15.56
C ARG A 120 20.92 -25.25 16.08
N ARG A 121 19.74 -25.66 15.63
CA ARG A 121 19.43 -27.09 15.56
C ARG A 121 20.08 -27.62 14.29
N MET A 122 21.13 -28.42 14.46
CA MET A 122 21.68 -29.25 13.39
C MET A 122 20.53 -30.05 12.77
N LEU A 123 20.21 -29.78 11.52
CA LEU A 123 19.39 -30.68 10.70
C LEU A 123 20.26 -31.89 10.39
N MET A 124 19.88 -33.04 10.95
CA MET A 124 20.43 -34.33 10.54
C MET A 124 20.15 -34.53 9.04
N PRO A 125 21.12 -34.99 8.24
CA PRO A 125 20.91 -35.18 6.82
C PRO A 125 19.91 -36.31 6.58
N VAL A 126 18.78 -35.98 5.98
CA VAL A 126 17.80 -36.94 5.47
C VAL A 126 18.47 -37.73 4.34
N ARG A 127 18.77 -39.02 4.58
CA ARG A 127 19.23 -39.94 3.53
C ARG A 127 18.03 -40.33 2.67
N ILE A 128 18.02 -39.85 1.43
CA ILE A 128 17.08 -40.31 0.40
C ILE A 128 17.59 -41.66 -0.11
N PRO A 129 16.80 -42.75 -0.05
CA PRO A 129 17.22 -44.04 -0.59
C PRO A 129 16.95 -44.06 -2.10
N PHE A 130 17.99 -43.81 -2.90
CA PHE A 130 17.92 -44.03 -4.35
C PHE A 130 17.93 -45.55 -4.60
N HIS A 131 16.80 -46.10 -5.05
CA HIS A 131 16.78 -47.41 -5.70
C HIS A 131 17.25 -47.21 -7.14
N LEU A 132 18.54 -47.44 -7.39
CA LEU A 132 19.06 -47.69 -8.73
C LEU A 132 18.56 -49.07 -9.17
N LYS A 133 17.51 -49.11 -10.01
CA LYS A 133 17.29 -50.28 -10.87
C LYS A 133 18.22 -50.13 -12.07
N GLY A 134 19.28 -50.92 -12.08
CA GLY A 134 20.06 -51.22 -13.28
C GLY A 134 19.50 -52.46 -13.96
N ALA A 135 19.24 -52.33 -15.26
CA ALA A 135 19.44 -53.30 -16.35
C ALA A 135 18.77 -52.73 -17.60
#